data_AF-M1WYR2-F1
#
_entry.id   AF-M1WYR2-F1
#
_cell.length_a   1.000
_cell.length_b   1.000
_cell.length_c   1.000
_cell.angle_alpha   90.00
_cell.angle_beta   90.00
_cell.angle_gamma   90.00
#
_symmetry.space_group_name_H-M   'P 1'
#
loop_
_entity.id
_entity.type
_entity.pdbx_description
1 polymer ?
#
loop_
_entity_poly.entity_id
_entity_poly.type
_entity_poly.pdbx_seq_one_letter_code
_entity_poly.pdbx_strand_id
1 'polypeptide(L)'
;MAKRKGKKATEKQAAQATATGPVGKVKEFVEFFEESKVEIKKVVWPTRKEIVTTSVAVLVVSIVIALYLGLVDLAFSKFVEAILS
;
A
#
# COMPACT_ATOMS: atom_id res chain seq x y z
N MET A 1 26.84 33.81 -38.78
CA MET A 1 26.57 33.47 -37.36
C MET A 1 25.44 32.43 -37.15
N ALA A 2 25.01 31.67 -38.18
CA ALA A 2 23.81 30.81 -38.09
C ALA A 2 24.06 29.31 -37.79
N LYS A 3 25.31 28.83 -37.77
CA LYS A 3 25.61 27.38 -37.74
C LYS A 3 25.69 26.74 -36.34
N ARG A 4 25.66 27.53 -35.26
CA ARG A 4 25.79 27.05 -33.87
C ARG A 4 24.46 26.64 -33.21
N LYS A 5 23.31 27.11 -33.69
CA LYS A 5 22.00 26.78 -33.10
C LYS A 5 21.49 25.38 -33.46
N GLY A 6 21.80 24.87 -34.67
CA GLY A 6 21.39 23.52 -35.08
C GLY A 6 22.06 22.40 -34.27
N LYS A 7 23.36 22.57 -33.93
CA LYS A 7 24.13 21.53 -33.24
C LYS A 7 23.64 21.25 -31.81
N LYS A 8 23.17 22.29 -31.10
CA LYS A 8 22.67 22.14 -29.72
C LYS A 8 21.29 21.45 -29.62
N ALA A 9 20.47 21.52 -30.66
CA ALA A 9 19.15 20.87 -30.67
C ALA A 9 19.26 19.35 -30.95
N THR A 10 20.18 18.96 -31.85
CA THR A 10 20.41 17.56 -32.23
C THR A 10 21.12 16.75 -31.13
N GLU A 11 22.03 17.37 -30.37
CA GLU A 11 22.71 16.73 -29.23
C GLU A 11 21.75 16.46 -28.06
N LYS A 12 20.77 17.35 -27.86
CA LYS A 12 19.74 17.22 -26.81
C LYS A 12 18.69 16.16 -27.13
N GLN A 13 18.44 15.88 -28.41
CA GLN A 13 17.52 14.83 -28.88
C GLN A 13 18.18 13.45 -29.01
N ALA A 14 19.48 13.36 -29.33
CA ALA A 14 20.21 12.09 -29.36
C ALA A 14 20.48 11.50 -27.96
N ALA A 15 20.62 12.35 -26.93
CA ALA A 15 20.73 11.91 -25.54
C ALA A 15 19.41 11.35 -24.97
N GLN A 16 18.27 11.68 -25.59
CA GLN A 16 16.95 11.27 -25.13
C GLN A 16 16.43 10.01 -25.86
N ALA A 17 17.00 9.65 -27.01
CA ALA A 17 16.59 8.48 -27.79
C ALA A 17 17.16 7.13 -27.27
N THR A 18 18.20 7.16 -26.44
CA THR A 18 18.72 5.96 -25.77
C THR A 18 17.98 5.62 -24.46
N ALA A 19 17.03 6.46 -24.04
CA ALA A 19 16.23 6.25 -22.83
C ALA A 19 15.15 5.16 -22.98
N THR A 20 14.85 4.71 -24.21
CA THR A 20 13.77 3.72 -24.47
C THR A 20 14.28 2.40 -25.03
N GLY A 21 15.54 2.03 -24.75
CA GLY A 21 16.05 0.67 -24.92
C GLY A 21 15.83 -0.18 -23.65
N PRO A 22 15.95 -1.52 -23.72
CA PRO A 22 15.84 -2.39 -22.53
C PRO A 22 16.80 -1.97 -21.39
N VAL A 23 17.95 -1.38 -21.73
CA VAL A 23 18.92 -0.83 -20.77
C VAL A 23 18.41 0.42 -20.05
N GLY A 24 17.63 1.27 -20.73
CA GLY A 24 17.03 2.48 -20.14
C GLY A 24 15.97 2.15 -19.09
N LYS A 25 15.10 1.16 -19.39
CA LYS A 25 14.11 0.66 -18.43
C LYS A 25 14.75 0.03 -17.20
N VAL A 26 15.82 -0.77 -17.38
CA VAL A 26 16.56 -1.34 -16.24
C VAL A 26 17.14 -0.25 -15.35
N LYS A 27 17.66 0.84 -15.93
CA LYS A 27 18.16 1.99 -15.16
C LYS A 27 17.06 2.68 -14.37
N GLU A 28 15.89 2.90 -14.97
CA GLU A 28 14.71 3.49 -14.33
C GLU A 28 14.18 2.61 -13.19
N PHE A 29 14.16 1.28 -13.36
CA PHE A 29 13.80 0.35 -12.27
C PHE A 29 14.81 0.39 -11.13
N VAL A 30 16.11 0.46 -11.40
CA VAL A 30 17.15 0.54 -10.36
C VAL A 30 17.02 1.86 -9.59
N GLU A 31 16.80 2.98 -10.27
CA GLU A 31 16.52 4.28 -9.65
C GLU A 31 15.25 4.22 -8.77
N PHE A 32 14.17 3.61 -9.25
CA PHE A 32 12.94 3.40 -8.47
C PHE A 32 13.17 2.56 -7.19
N PHE A 33 14.00 1.51 -7.25
CA PHE A 33 14.35 0.71 -6.08
C PHE A 33 15.25 1.46 -5.09
N GLU A 34 16.16 2.32 -5.57
CA GLU A 34 16.95 3.20 -4.70
C GLU A 34 16.07 4.22 -4.00
N GLU A 35 15.17 4.89 -4.72
CA GLU A 35 14.19 5.83 -4.15
C GLU A 35 13.26 5.12 -3.14
N SER A 36 12.74 3.94 -3.48
CA SER A 36 11.88 3.15 -2.59
C SER A 36 12.60 2.73 -1.30
N LYS A 37 13.90 2.39 -1.36
CA LYS A 37 14.69 2.10 -0.15
C LYS A 37 14.83 3.31 0.76
N VAL A 38 14.95 4.52 0.20
CA VAL A 38 15.01 5.77 0.97
C VAL A 38 13.67 6.04 1.66
N GLU A 39 12.55 5.78 0.99
CA GLU A 39 11.21 5.95 1.58
C GLU A 39 10.90 4.87 2.63
N ILE A 40 11.30 3.62 2.43
CA ILE A 40 11.12 2.53 3.42
C ILE A 40 11.84 2.85 4.73
N LYS A 41 12.97 3.58 4.70
CA LYS A 41 13.64 4.03 5.92
C LYS A 41 12.84 5.05 6.73
N LYS A 42 11.86 5.73 6.13
CA LYS A 42 10.94 6.63 6.85
C LYS A 42 9.78 5.89 7.51
N VAL A 43 9.58 4.61 7.20
CA VAL A 43 8.54 3.79 7.82
C VAL A 43 8.96 3.46 9.24
N VAL A 44 8.23 4.02 10.19
CA VAL A 44 8.38 3.71 11.61
C VAL A 44 7.73 2.36 11.86
N TRP A 45 8.54 1.33 12.02
CA TRP A 45 8.04 0.00 12.38
C TRP A 45 7.59 0.00 13.83
N PRO A 46 6.35 -0.43 14.10
CA PRO A 46 5.80 -0.42 15.45
C PRO A 46 6.62 -1.35 16.35
N THR A 47 6.77 -0.94 17.59
CA THR A 47 7.43 -1.77 18.61
C THR A 47 6.56 -2.99 18.95
N ARG A 48 7.18 -4.07 19.42
CA ARG A 48 6.43 -5.30 19.81
C ARG A 48 5.31 -5.01 20.82
N LYS A 49 5.50 -4.01 21.69
CA LYS A 49 4.50 -3.60 22.68
C LYS A 49 3.28 -2.97 22.01
N GLU A 50 3.46 -2.05 21.07
CA GLU A 50 2.36 -1.41 20.34
C GLU A 50 1.56 -2.42 19.52
N ILE A 51 2.22 -3.39 18.89
CA ILE A 51 1.56 -4.46 18.14
C ILE A 51 0.65 -5.27 19.07
N VAL A 52 1.14 -5.64 20.25
CA VAL A 52 0.35 -6.40 21.23
C VAL A 52 -0.81 -5.57 21.75
N THR A 53 -0.59 -4.30 22.11
CA THR A 53 -1.65 -3.42 22.61
C THR A 53 -2.78 -3.23 21.59
N THR A 54 -2.42 -2.96 20.32
CA THR A 54 -3.40 -2.79 19.24
C THR A 54 -4.12 -4.10 18.92
N SER A 55 -3.43 -5.24 18.93
CA SER A 55 -4.04 -6.55 18.72
C SER A 55 -5.01 -6.92 19.84
N VAL A 56 -4.64 -6.65 21.10
CA VAL A 56 -5.51 -6.90 22.26
C VAL A 56 -6.77 -6.02 22.19
N ALA A 57 -6.63 -4.75 21.81
CA ALA A 57 -7.79 -3.87 21.63
C ALA A 57 -8.77 -4.43 20.58
N VAL A 58 -8.27 -4.89 19.44
CA VAL A 58 -9.11 -5.52 18.39
C VAL A 58 -9.74 -6.81 18.91
N LEU A 59 -9.01 -7.62 19.66
CA LEU A 59 -9.52 -8.87 20.25
C LEU A 59 -10.72 -8.60 21.17
N VAL A 60 -10.59 -7.58 22.04
CA VAL A 60 -11.66 -7.17 22.96
C VAL A 60 -12.90 -6.71 22.19
N VAL A 61 -12.72 -5.83 21.20
CA VAL A 61 -13.85 -5.35 20.39
C VAL A 61 -14.53 -6.49 19.64
N SER A 62 -13.76 -7.42 19.08
CA SER A 62 -14.28 -8.61 18.39
C SER A 62 -15.12 -9.50 19.33
N ILE A 63 -14.65 -9.74 20.56
CA ILE A 63 -15.39 -10.52 21.57
C ILE A 63 -16.72 -9.83 21.91
N VAL A 64 -16.72 -8.51 22.11
CA VAL A 64 -17.95 -7.75 22.40
C VAL A 64 -18.96 -7.89 21.27
N ILE A 65 -18.51 -7.73 20.02
CA ILE A 65 -19.37 -7.88 18.84
C ILE A 65 -19.90 -9.32 18.73
N ALA A 66 -19.04 -10.32 18.93
CA ALA A 66 -19.44 -11.72 18.89
C ALA A 66 -20.50 -12.08 19.94
N LEU A 67 -20.35 -11.57 21.17
CA LEU A 67 -21.35 -11.74 22.23
C LEU A 67 -22.67 -11.05 21.87
N TYR A 68 -22.61 -9.81 21.37
CA TYR A 68 -23.80 -9.08 20.94
C TYR A 68 -24.55 -9.82 19.83
N LEU A 69 -23.85 -10.18 18.75
CA LEU A 69 -24.44 -10.91 17.63
C LEU A 69 -24.99 -12.26 18.08
N GLY A 70 -24.22 -13.03 18.85
CA GLY A 70 -24.67 -14.31 19.38
C GLY A 70 -25.94 -14.20 20.24
N LEU A 71 -26.06 -13.15 21.05
CA LEU A 71 -27.29 -12.90 21.82
C LEU A 71 -28.49 -12.59 20.90
N VAL A 72 -28.26 -11.76 19.88
CA VAL A 72 -29.28 -11.41 18.88
C VAL A 72 -29.71 -12.64 18.09
N ASP A 73 -28.77 -13.48 17.64
CA ASP A 73 -29.05 -14.71 16.89
C ASP A 73 -29.90 -15.69 17.71
N LEU A 74 -29.61 -15.82 19.01
CA LEU A 74 -30.41 -16.65 19.93
C LEU A 74 -31.82 -16.08 20.13
N ALA A 75 -31.92 -14.76 20.31
CA ALA A 75 -33.21 -14.08 20.45
C ALA A 75 -34.07 -14.24 19.18
N PHE A 76 -33.46 -14.06 18.00
CA PHE A 76 -34.12 -14.27 16.71
C PHE A 76 -34.55 -15.72 16.51
N SER A 77 -33.71 -16.68 16.86
CA SER A 77 -34.05 -18.11 16.76
C SER A 77 -35.28 -18.44 17.59
N LYS A 78 -35.34 -17.93 18.83
CA LYS A 78 -36.49 -18.10 19.73
C LYS A 78 -37.74 -17.37 19.23
N PHE A 79 -37.58 -16.18 18.67
CA PHE A 79 -38.68 -15.41 18.09
C PHE A 79 -39.29 -16.10 16.87
N VAL A 80 -38.46 -16.64 15.98
CA VAL A 80 -38.93 -17.41 14.80
C VAL A 80 -39.61 -18.71 15.24
N GLU A 81 -39.04 -19.43 16.20
CA GLU A 81 -39.66 -20.64 16.79
C GLU A 81 -41.05 -20.34 17.37
N ALA A 82 -41.22 -19.20 18.03
CA ALA A 82 -42.50 -18.75 18.58
C ALA A 82 -43.55 -18.34 17.52
N ILE A 83 -43.12 -18.00 16.30
CA ILE A 83 -44.02 -17.64 15.19
C ILE A 83 -44.40 -18.87 14.35
N LEU A 84 -43.46 -19.81 14.19
CA LEU A 84 -43.67 -21.02 13.38
C LEU A 84 -44.43 -22.12 14.14
N SER A 85 -44.45 -22.05 15.47
CA SER A 85 -45.27 -22.87 16.36
C SER A 85 -46.63 -22.23 16.63
#